data_AF-A0A7S6WMT5-F1
#
_entry.id   AF-A0A7S6WMT5-F1
#
_cell.length_a   1.000
_cell.length_b   1.000
_cell.length_c   1.000
_cell.angle_alpha   90.00
_cell.angle_beta   90.00
_cell.angle_gamma   90.00
#
_symmetry.space_group_name_H-M   'P 1'
#
loop_
_entity.id
_entity.type
_entity.pdbx_description
1 polymer ?
#
loop_
_entity_poly.entity_id
_entity_poly.type
_entity_poly.pdbx_seq_one_letter_code
_entity_poly.pdbx_strand_id
1 'polypeptide(L)'
;MKKYVVILSGKKKNTLTESLLKEHVEHLKDINKKGKLFICGPLVNSDKAIKIINAASMDEAVKIAQSDPFTVNAYYPNIEILELEEANERNEYLLKA
;
A
#
# COMPACT_ATOMS: atom_id res chain seq x y z
N MET A 1 5.73 4.91 -14.49
CA MET A 1 5.73 3.86 -13.44
C MET A 1 4.33 3.30 -13.36
N LYS A 2 4.20 1.99 -13.13
CA LYS A 2 2.92 1.31 -12.96
C LYS A 2 2.36 1.60 -11.56
N LYS A 3 1.06 1.47 -11.39
CA LYS A 3 0.39 1.58 -10.09
C LYS A 3 0.07 0.18 -9.57
N TYR A 4 0.21 -0.01 -8.27
CA TYR A 4 -0.14 -1.25 -7.60
C TYR A 4 -1.02 -0.94 -6.39
N VAL A 5 -2.09 -1.72 -6.23
CA VAL A 5 -2.96 -1.69 -5.07
C VAL A 5 -2.47 -2.76 -4.09
N VAL A 6 -2.16 -2.34 -2.87
CA VAL A 6 -1.84 -3.21 -1.75
C VAL A 6 -3.04 -3.19 -0.81
N ILE A 7 -3.71 -4.33 -0.69
CA ILE A 7 -4.83 -4.53 0.23
C ILE A 7 -4.31 -5.28 1.45
N LEU A 8 -4.52 -4.69 2.62
CA LEU A 8 -4.15 -5.26 3.91
C LEU A 8 -5.43 -5.62 4.66
N SER A 9 -5.51 -6.80 5.27
CA SER A 9 -6.68 -7.23 6.05
C SER A 9 -6.32 -8.13 7.24
N GLY A 10 -7.28 -8.40 8.13
CA GLY A 10 -7.06 -9.20 9.34
C GLY A 10 -6.41 -8.41 10.48
N LYS A 11 -6.71 -7.11 10.59
CA LYS A 11 -6.06 -6.18 11.54
C LYS A 11 -6.02 -6.73 12.98
N LYS A 12 -4.83 -6.90 13.53
CA LYS A 12 -4.61 -7.30 14.94
C LYS A 12 -4.74 -6.10 15.88
N LYS A 13 -5.98 -5.67 16.18
CA LYS A 13 -6.30 -4.41 16.88
C LYS A 13 -5.52 -4.16 18.20
N ASN A 14 -5.14 -5.21 18.93
CA ASN A 14 -4.49 -5.08 20.24
C ASN A 14 -2.97 -5.26 20.21
N THR A 15 -2.33 -5.28 19.04
CA THR A 15 -0.88 -5.47 18.91
C THR A 15 -0.15 -4.23 18.41
N LEU A 16 -0.85 -3.11 18.20
CA LEU A 16 -0.22 -1.86 17.76
C LEU A 16 0.48 -1.18 18.94
N THR A 17 1.80 -1.04 18.83
CA THR A 17 2.62 -0.26 19.75
C THR A 17 2.94 1.11 19.15
N GLU A 18 3.32 2.07 19.99
CA GLU A 18 3.74 3.40 19.52
C GLU A 18 5.01 3.32 18.65
N SER A 19 5.97 2.44 18.99
CA SER A 19 7.19 2.23 18.18
C SER A 19 6.82 1.72 16.79
N LEU A 20 5.97 0.69 16.71
CA LEU A 20 5.55 0.12 15.42
C LEU A 20 4.82 1.16 14.56
N LEU A 21 3.98 2.00 15.17
CA LEU A 21 3.31 3.09 14.46
C LEU A 21 4.33 4.12 13.93
N LYS A 22 5.30 4.52 14.74
CA LYS A 22 6.34 5.48 14.34
C LYS A 22 7.19 4.94 13.19
N GLU A 23 7.63 3.69 13.28
CA GLU A 23 8.38 3.01 12.21
C GLU A 23 7.57 2.95 10.91
N HIS A 24 6.29 2.57 10.99
CA HIS A 24 5.39 2.58 9.84
C HIS A 24 5.28 3.98 9.20
N VAL A 25 5.13 5.03 10.02
CA VAL A 25 5.07 6.42 9.54
C VAL A 25 6.38 6.85 8.88
N GLU A 26 7.54 6.49 9.43
CA GLU A 26 8.83 6.81 8.80
C GLU A 26 9.02 6.07 7.46
N HIS A 27 8.60 4.81 7.38
CA HIS A 27 8.54 4.08 6.11
C HIS A 27 7.67 4.82 5.08
N LEU A 28 6.45 5.22 5.45
CA LEU A 28 5.55 5.97 4.56
C LEU A 28 6.17 7.29 4.08
N LYS A 29 6.81 8.05 4.98
CA LYS A 29 7.51 9.29 4.64
C LYS A 29 8.64 9.06 3.64
N ASP A 30 9.44 8.00 3.84
CA ASP A 30 10.54 7.64 2.94
C ASP A 30 10.03 7.29 1.53
N ILE A 31 9.05 6.39 1.43
CA ILE A 31 8.51 6.01 0.11
C ILE A 31 7.76 7.16 -0.57
N ASN A 32 7.16 8.07 0.20
CA ASN A 32 6.55 9.29 -0.33
C ASN A 32 7.60 10.25 -0.91
N LYS A 33 8.71 10.48 -0.20
CA LYS A 33 9.84 11.30 -0.71
C LYS A 33 10.42 10.74 -2.01
N LYS A 34 10.35 9.42 -2.21
CA LYS A 34 10.78 8.71 -3.42
C LYS A 34 9.73 8.71 -4.55
N GLY A 35 8.58 9.34 -4.35
CA GLY A 35 7.46 9.36 -5.32
C GLY A 35 6.76 8.00 -5.49
N LYS A 36 6.97 7.07 -4.55
CA LYS A 36 6.44 5.70 -4.60
C LYS A 36 5.08 5.56 -3.92
N LEU A 37 4.67 6.51 -3.06
CA LEU A 37 3.36 6.50 -2.42
C LEU A 37 2.38 7.42 -3.18
N PHE A 38 1.23 6.89 -3.57
CA PHE A 38 0.15 7.68 -4.20
C PHE A 38 -0.97 7.99 -3.21
N ILE A 39 -1.50 6.97 -2.52
CA ILE A 39 -2.47 7.12 -1.43
C ILE A 39 -2.31 5.98 -0.43
N CYS A 40 -2.59 6.21 0.84
CA CYS A 40 -2.73 5.14 1.83
C CYS A 40 -3.72 5.50 2.92
N GLY A 41 -4.32 4.48 3.53
CA GLY A 41 -5.10 4.65 4.74
C GLY A 41 -5.91 3.42 5.14
N PRO A 42 -6.36 3.36 6.40
CA PRO A 42 -7.38 2.42 6.81
C PRO A 42 -8.71 2.73 6.13
N LEU A 43 -9.49 1.69 5.81
CA LEU A 43 -10.85 1.84 5.34
C LEU A 43 -11.80 1.95 6.55
N VAL A 44 -12.61 3.00 6.58
CA VAL A 44 -13.57 3.25 7.67
C VAL A 44 -14.59 2.11 7.74
N ASN A 45 -15.00 1.73 8.95
CA ASN A 45 -15.92 0.62 9.21
C ASN A 45 -15.45 -0.75 8.69
N SER A 46 -14.13 -0.92 8.53
CA SER A 46 -13.50 -2.17 8.10
C SER A 46 -12.25 -2.48 8.92
N ASP A 47 -11.79 -3.74 8.88
CA ASP A 47 -10.48 -4.16 9.36
C ASP A 47 -9.40 -4.09 8.26
N LYS A 48 -9.73 -3.47 7.13
CA LYS A 48 -8.85 -3.37 5.96
C LYS A 48 -8.14 -2.02 5.88
N ALA A 49 -7.01 -2.02 5.18
CA ALA A 49 -6.30 -0.81 4.75
C ALA A 49 -5.86 -0.96 3.29
N ILE A 50 -5.67 0.17 2.62
CA ILE A 50 -5.18 0.23 1.25
C ILE A 50 -3.91 1.08 1.18
N LYS A 51 -2.99 0.68 0.30
CA LYS A 51 -1.94 1.56 -0.24
C LYS A 51 -1.99 1.46 -1.76
N ILE A 52 -2.01 2.59 -2.45
CA ILE A 52 -1.69 2.64 -3.88
C ILE A 52 -0.26 3.16 -3.99
N ILE A 53 0.60 2.35 -4.59
CA ILE A 53 2.02 2.65 -4.77
C ILE A 53 2.40 2.69 -6.23
N ASN A 54 3.38 3.51 -6.57
CA ASN A 54 3.99 3.54 -7.89
C ASN A 54 5.24 2.66 -7.90
N ALA A 55 5.36 1.72 -8.83
CA ALA A 55 6.53 0.85 -8.97
C ALA A 55 6.81 0.54 -10.46
N ALA A 56 8.03 0.09 -10.78
CA ALA A 56 8.45 -0.30 -12.11
C ALA A 56 7.99 -1.73 -12.47
N SER A 57 7.78 -2.58 -11.47
CA SER A 57 7.36 -3.98 -11.65
C SER A 57 6.64 -4.52 -10.41
N MET A 58 6.00 -5.70 -10.56
CA MET A 58 5.41 -6.44 -9.45
C MET A 58 6.45 -6.76 -8.37
N ASP A 59 7.66 -7.16 -8.75
CA ASP A 59 8.73 -7.46 -7.80
C ASP A 59 9.12 -6.24 -6.94
N GLU A 60 9.16 -5.04 -7.53
CA GLU A 60 9.41 -3.81 -6.76
C GLU A 60 8.21 -3.50 -5.86
N ALA A 61 6.98 -3.67 -6.35
CA ALA A 61 5.77 -3.46 -5.54
C ALA A 61 5.73 -4.40 -4.33
N VAL A 62 6.08 -5.67 -4.51
CA VAL A 62 6.22 -6.66 -3.44
C VAL A 62 7.28 -6.22 -2.43
N LYS A 63 8.46 -5.78 -2.88
CA LYS A 63 9.52 -5.29 -1.99
C LYS A 63 9.08 -4.07 -1.17
N ILE A 64 8.39 -3.11 -1.79
CA ILE A 64 7.85 -1.94 -1.08
C ILE A 64 6.81 -2.40 -0.05
N ALA A 65 5.87 -3.26 -0.43
CA ALA A 65 4.81 -3.73 0.47
C ALA A 65 5.37 -4.56 1.65
N GLN A 66 6.37 -5.41 1.39
CA GLN A 66 7.01 -6.27 2.39
C GLN A 66 7.98 -5.54 3.33
N SER A 67 8.48 -4.36 2.93
CA SER A 67 9.33 -3.52 3.79
C SER A 67 8.56 -2.61 4.74
N ASP A 68 7.23 -2.56 4.64
CA ASP A 68 6.40 -1.83 5.59
C ASP A 68 6.43 -2.52 6.97
N PRO A 69 6.74 -1.80 8.07
CA PRO A 69 6.73 -2.35 9.43
C PRO A 69 5.43 -3.07 9.81
N PHE A 70 4.26 -2.62 9.31
CA PHE A 70 2.98 -3.31 9.54
C PHE A 70 2.92 -4.68 8.85
N THR A 71 3.58 -4.85 7.71
CA THR A 71 3.73 -6.14 7.02
C THR A 71 4.72 -7.03 7.77
N VAL A 72 5.92 -6.50 8.07
CA VAL A 72 6.99 -7.24 8.75
C VAL A 72 6.50 -7.81 10.09
N ASN A 73 5.74 -7.03 10.85
CA ASN A 73 5.22 -7.44 12.16
C ASN A 73 3.85 -8.16 12.08
N ALA A 74 3.38 -8.49 10.86
CA ALA A 74 2.09 -9.12 10.62
C ALA A 74 0.92 -8.45 11.38
N TYR A 75 0.93 -7.11 11.46
CA TYR A 75 -0.16 -6.33 12.03
C TYR A 75 -1.42 -6.45 11.18
N TYR A 76 -1.23 -6.51 9.86
CA TYR A 76 -2.17 -7.07 8.90
C TYR A 76 -1.57 -8.37 8.33
N PRO A 77 -2.04 -9.56 8.74
CA PRO A 77 -1.47 -10.82 8.32
C PRO A 77 -1.76 -11.17 6.84
N ASN A 78 -2.82 -10.60 6.27
CA ASN A 78 -3.24 -10.88 4.91
C ASN A 78 -2.88 -9.70 4.01
N ILE A 79 -2.16 -9.98 2.93
CA ILE A 79 -1.67 -8.98 1.99
C ILE A 79 -1.95 -9.45 0.57
N GLU A 80 -2.63 -8.62 -0.20
CA GLU A 80 -2.88 -8.82 -1.62
C GLU A 80 -2.27 -7.65 -2.39
N ILE A 81 -1.59 -7.94 -3.50
CA ILE A 81 -0.90 -6.95 -4.33
C ILE A 81 -1.35 -7.17 -5.77
N LEU A 82 -1.96 -6.14 -6.35
CA LEU A 82 -2.53 -6.18 -7.69
C LEU A 82 -1.98 -5.02 -8.51
N GLU A 83 -1.65 -5.25 -9.78
CA GLU A 83 -1.36 -4.14 -10.72
C GLU A 83 -2.68 -3.42 -11.03
N LEU A 84 -2.67 -2.09 -10.91
CA LEU A 84 -3.80 -1.24 -11.26
C LEU A 84 -3.59 -0.68 -12.66
N GLU A 85 -4.48 -1.09 -13.56
CA GLU A 85 -4.69 -0.40 -14.81
C GLU A 85 -5.56 0.84 -14.53
N GLU A 86 -4.92 2.00 -14.44
CA GLU A 86 -5.61 3.24 -14.04
C GLU A 86 -6.47 3.77 -15.18
N ALA A 87 -7.79 3.69 -15.01
CA ALA A 87 -8.76 4.42 -15.81
C ALA A 87 -8.78 5.91 -15.42
N ASN A 88 -8.56 6.81 -16.40
CA ASN A 88 -8.60 8.25 -16.20
C ASN A 88 -8.94 8.99 -17.50
N GLU A 89 -9.04 10.32 -17.46
CA GLU A 89 -9.38 11.14 -18.63
C GLU A 89 -8.42 10.94 -19.82
N ARG A 90 -7.14 10.62 -19.58
CA ARG A 90 -6.13 10.49 -20.65
C ARG A 90 -6.31 9.23 -21.51
N ASN A 91 -6.93 8.18 -20.97
CA ASN A 91 -7.23 6.94 -21.68
C ASN A 91 -8.74 6.71 -21.84
N GLU A 92 -9.53 7.78 -21.74
CA GLU A 92 -11.00 7.74 -21.81
C GLU A 92 -11.60 6.65 -20.91
N TYR A 93 -11.10 6.53 -19.68
CA TYR A 93 -11.51 5.52 -18.72
C TYR A 93 -11.36 4.08 -19.26
N LEU A 94 -10.26 3.81 -19.95
CA LEU A 94 -9.94 2.54 -20.63
C LEU A 94 -10.86 2.20 -21.80
N LEU A 95 -11.67 3.14 -22.29
CA LEU A 95 -12.40 2.98 -23.55
C LEU A 95 -11.43 2.90 -24.75
N LYS A 96 -10.25 3.52 -24.62
CA LYS A 96 -9.16 3.45 -25.58
C LYS A 96 -7.93 2.92 -24.86
N ALA A 97 -7.62 1.64 -25.10
CA ALA A 97 -6.44 0.94 -24.56
C ALA A 97 -5.21 1.18 -25.43
#